data_AF-A0A957PHJ3-F1
#
_entry.id   AF-A0A957PHJ3-F1
#
_cell.length_a   1.000
_cell.length_b   1.000
_cell.length_c   1.000
_cell.angle_alpha   90.00
_cell.angle_beta   90.00
_cell.angle_gamma   90.00
#
_symmetry.space_group_name_H-M   'P 1'
#
loop_
_entity.id
_entity.type
_entity.pdbx_description
1 polymer ?
#
loop_
_entity_poly.entity_id
_entity_poly.type
_entity_poly.pdbx_seq_one_letter_code
_entity_poly.pdbx_strand_id
1 'polypeptide(L)'
;MKFIFIPASIAFVLATVTSSLLIVAGCWRYGGPEGVLRRAQAEWAVHQPHPEFAPTPLPLSIDATNATQTSTQAIAGAQRTNAAVATATSPVAFATVEITAPVETVAAPQTATPAPTATPAPLHQPAAPSVELTGFSHEWQTWNNCGPATLAMNLSYFGSTLDQAAIGAVLRQYEDDKNVNPEELVEFAASQGYMAQQRVNGSAELMKLLLSNGIPVLIETWHEPEPNDGMGHYRLLTGYSDADQHWIAFDSYDTHGLINADPNAPYRGIRLPYAETEALWRVFNRTHLLIYKPEQAALVQSIVGDALEPAIMWQQSRQQAETEIAANSQDAFAWFNLGSSWLALGDYAQSAAAYDQARQLGLPWRMFWYQFGAFEAYLQTGRAQEVVALADATIATTKSIEEIYYWRGRGLAALGDMDAARRAWQQAIELNPDFAEAAELLAANP
;
A
#
# COMPACT_ATOMS: atom_id res chain seq x y z
N MET A 1 -49.56 32.83 -4.72
CA MET A 1 -48.30 32.39 -5.35
C MET A 1 -48.07 33.22 -6.61
N LYS A 2 -47.10 34.14 -6.61
CA LYS A 2 -46.68 34.87 -7.82
C LYS A 2 -45.60 34.02 -8.50
N PHE A 3 -45.90 33.45 -9.65
CA PHE A 3 -44.90 32.82 -10.50
C PHE A 3 -44.02 33.92 -11.11
N ILE A 4 -42.72 33.90 -10.80
CA ILE A 4 -41.74 34.76 -11.47
C ILE A 4 -41.54 34.16 -12.87
N PHE A 5 -42.04 34.86 -13.89
CA PHE A 5 -41.81 34.50 -15.29
C PHE A 5 -40.41 34.96 -15.67
N ILE A 6 -39.47 34.02 -15.82
CA ILE A 6 -38.15 34.30 -16.39
C ILE A 6 -38.30 34.24 -17.92
N PRO A 7 -38.05 35.33 -18.67
CA PRO A 7 -38.09 35.31 -20.13
C PRO A 7 -37.11 34.27 -20.68
N ALA A 8 -37.50 33.54 -21.73
CA ALA A 8 -36.68 32.49 -22.34
C ALA A 8 -35.28 32.98 -22.77
N SER A 9 -35.16 34.26 -23.16
CA SER A 9 -33.88 34.91 -23.48
C SER A 9 -32.96 35.07 -22.27
N ILE A 10 -33.51 35.40 -21.09
CA ILE A 10 -32.75 35.52 -19.84
C ILE A 10 -32.37 34.13 -19.33
N ALA A 11 -33.25 33.14 -19.46
CA ALA A 11 -32.94 31.75 -19.14
C ALA A 11 -31.81 31.19 -20.02
N PHE A 12 -31.80 31.51 -21.32
CA PHE A 12 -30.75 31.10 -22.25
C PHE A 12 -29.39 31.75 -21.95
N VAL A 13 -29.37 33.05 -21.63
CA VAL A 13 -28.14 33.75 -21.21
C VAL A 13 -27.62 33.20 -19.88
N LEU A 14 -28.50 32.96 -18.90
CA LEU A 14 -28.10 32.34 -17.63
C LEU A 14 -27.54 30.93 -17.84
N ALA A 15 -28.19 30.11 -18.68
CA ALA A 15 -27.70 28.76 -18.99
C ALA A 15 -26.32 28.80 -19.65
N THR A 16 -26.13 29.65 -20.66
CA THR A 16 -24.84 29.77 -21.37
C THR A 16 -23.72 30.29 -20.47
N VAL A 17 -23.97 31.32 -19.65
CA VAL A 17 -22.98 31.82 -18.68
C VAL A 17 -22.63 30.75 -17.65
N THR A 18 -23.61 30.01 -17.15
CA THR A 18 -23.37 28.93 -16.17
C THR A 18 -22.56 27.80 -16.80
N SER A 19 -22.89 27.38 -18.03
CA SER A 19 -22.12 26.38 -18.77
C SER A 19 -20.68 26.83 -19.05
N SER A 20 -20.47 28.10 -19.44
CA SER A 20 -19.12 28.64 -19.64
C SER A 20 -18.31 28.68 -18.34
N LEU A 21 -18.93 29.05 -17.21
CA LEU A 21 -18.27 29.04 -15.91
C LEU A 21 -17.91 27.62 -15.46
N LEU A 22 -18.80 26.64 -15.68
CA LEU A 22 -18.54 25.23 -15.39
C LEU A 22 -17.40 24.67 -16.25
N ILE A 23 -17.32 25.04 -17.53
CA ILE A 23 -16.21 24.64 -18.41
C ILE A 23 -14.90 25.28 -17.94
N VAL A 24 -14.89 26.57 -17.60
CA VAL A 24 -13.67 27.24 -17.11
C VAL A 24 -13.20 26.64 -15.78
N ALA A 25 -14.12 26.41 -14.85
CA ALA A 25 -13.83 25.73 -13.58
C ALA A 25 -13.33 24.31 -13.82
N GLY A 26 -13.94 23.56 -14.74
CA GLY A 26 -13.49 22.23 -15.15
C GLY A 26 -12.09 22.26 -15.76
N CYS A 27 -11.80 23.21 -16.65
CA CYS A 27 -10.47 23.35 -17.25
C CYS A 27 -9.42 23.65 -16.19
N TRP A 28 -9.72 24.49 -15.22
CA TRP A 28 -8.81 24.75 -14.09
C TRP A 28 -8.62 23.49 -13.23
N ARG A 29 -9.69 22.75 -12.96
CA ARG A 29 -9.69 21.54 -12.12
C ARG A 29 -9.02 20.33 -12.77
N TYR A 30 -9.09 20.20 -14.10
CA TYR A 30 -8.67 19.00 -14.84
C TYR A 30 -7.50 19.26 -15.79
N GLY A 31 -6.79 20.40 -15.67
CA GLY A 31 -5.59 20.65 -16.48
C GLY A 31 -5.87 21.02 -17.93
N GLY A 32 -7.05 21.59 -18.21
CA GLY A 32 -7.44 22.14 -19.52
C GLY A 32 -8.62 21.42 -20.19
N PRO A 33 -8.95 21.81 -21.44
CA PRO A 33 -10.11 21.28 -22.16
C PRO A 33 -10.04 19.77 -22.39
N GLU A 34 -8.85 19.23 -22.63
CA GLU A 34 -8.66 17.78 -22.84
C GLU A 34 -8.93 16.98 -21.57
N GLY A 35 -8.49 17.46 -20.41
CA GLY A 35 -8.81 16.82 -19.13
C GLY A 35 -10.29 16.88 -18.78
N VAL A 36 -10.98 17.97 -19.12
CA VAL A 36 -12.45 18.05 -19.02
C VAL A 36 -13.12 17.01 -19.92
N LEU A 37 -12.65 16.88 -21.16
CA LEU A 37 -13.20 15.90 -22.10
C LEU A 37 -13.01 14.46 -21.61
N ARG A 38 -11.82 14.13 -21.08
CA ARG A 38 -11.55 12.81 -20.50
C ARG A 38 -12.42 12.54 -19.28
N ARG A 39 -12.55 13.54 -18.39
CA ARG A 39 -13.46 13.40 -17.25
C ARG A 39 -14.88 13.12 -17.71
N ALA A 40 -15.38 13.85 -18.70
CA ALA A 40 -16.71 13.60 -19.26
C ALA A 40 -16.84 12.20 -19.89
N GLN A 41 -15.80 11.72 -20.59
CA GLN A 41 -15.77 10.37 -21.16
C GLN A 41 -15.75 9.29 -20.07
N ALA A 42 -15.03 9.50 -18.98
CA ALA A 42 -14.97 8.56 -17.88
C ALA A 42 -16.27 8.50 -17.09
N GLU A 43 -16.88 9.64 -16.79
CA GLU A 43 -18.24 9.70 -16.20
C GLU A 43 -19.24 8.94 -17.07
N TRP A 44 -19.13 9.07 -18.40
CA TRP A 44 -19.96 8.30 -19.33
C TRP A 44 -19.65 6.79 -19.31
N ALA A 45 -18.38 6.42 -19.16
CA ALA A 45 -17.93 5.03 -19.11
C ALA A 45 -18.34 4.32 -17.81
N VAL A 46 -18.38 5.02 -16.67
CA VAL A 46 -18.88 4.50 -15.38
C VAL A 46 -20.33 3.99 -15.52
N HIS A 47 -21.13 4.64 -16.37
CA HIS A 47 -22.50 4.21 -16.63
C HIS A 47 -22.63 3.04 -17.63
N GLN A 48 -21.53 2.56 -18.22
CA GLN A 48 -21.55 1.34 -19.02
C GLN A 48 -21.52 0.10 -18.11
N PRO A 49 -22.17 -1.02 -18.50
CA PRO A 49 -22.10 -2.25 -17.72
C PRO A 49 -20.65 -2.72 -17.59
N HIS A 50 -20.21 -2.90 -16.36
CA HIS A 50 -18.91 -3.48 -16.01
C HIS A 50 -19.14 -4.65 -15.03
N PRO A 51 -18.23 -5.64 -14.99
CA PRO A 51 -18.36 -6.76 -14.07
C PRO A 51 -18.18 -6.28 -12.62
N GLU A 52 -18.95 -6.82 -11.68
CA GLU A 52 -18.82 -6.52 -10.25
C GLU A 52 -17.49 -7.04 -9.68
N PHE A 53 -17.07 -8.22 -10.14
CA PHE A 53 -15.84 -8.88 -9.71
C PHE A 53 -14.82 -8.96 -10.83
N ALA A 54 -13.54 -9.09 -10.45
CA ALA A 54 -12.43 -9.31 -11.38
C ALA A 54 -12.79 -10.44 -12.33
N PRO A 55 -12.85 -10.18 -13.65
CA PRO A 55 -13.15 -11.21 -14.62
C PRO A 55 -11.92 -12.11 -14.63
N THR A 56 -11.93 -13.20 -13.88
CA THR A 56 -10.76 -14.09 -13.87
C THR A 56 -11.22 -15.52 -14.07
N PRO A 57 -10.65 -16.27 -15.04
CA PRO A 57 -10.81 -17.71 -15.08
C PRO A 57 -10.25 -18.28 -13.78
N LEU A 58 -11.10 -18.91 -12.96
CA LEU A 58 -10.64 -19.65 -11.80
C LEU A 58 -9.63 -20.73 -12.26
N PRO A 59 -8.63 -21.08 -11.42
CA PRO A 59 -7.58 -22.01 -11.81
C PRO A 59 -8.17 -23.25 -12.49
N LEU A 60 -7.67 -23.60 -13.67
CA LEU A 60 -7.91 -24.94 -14.20
C LEU A 60 -7.29 -25.89 -13.18
N SER A 61 -8.10 -26.75 -12.57
CA SER A 61 -7.62 -27.69 -11.56
C SER A 61 -6.39 -28.42 -12.10
N ILE A 62 -5.23 -28.18 -11.50
CA ILE A 62 -4.10 -29.11 -11.65
C ILE A 62 -4.63 -30.41 -11.06
N ASP A 63 -4.73 -31.46 -11.88
CA ASP A 63 -5.26 -32.76 -11.48
C ASP A 63 -4.76 -33.12 -10.07
N ALA A 64 -5.70 -33.28 -9.16
CA ALA A 64 -5.48 -33.48 -7.72
C ALA A 64 -4.89 -34.87 -7.38
N THR A 65 -3.99 -35.38 -8.21
CA THR A 65 -3.34 -36.68 -8.07
C THR A 65 -1.91 -36.61 -7.55
N ASN A 66 -1.27 -35.43 -7.54
CA ASN A 66 0.11 -35.26 -7.03
C ASN A 66 0.25 -34.36 -5.78
N ALA A 67 -0.81 -33.69 -5.32
CA ALA A 67 -0.75 -32.79 -4.14
C ALA A 67 -1.06 -33.47 -2.79
N THR A 68 -1.48 -34.73 -2.80
CA THR A 68 -1.95 -35.48 -1.61
C THR A 68 -0.88 -36.32 -0.91
N GLN A 69 0.38 -36.30 -1.36
CA GLN A 69 1.47 -37.02 -0.68
C GLN A 69 2.41 -36.15 0.16
N THR A 70 2.41 -34.83 -0.01
CA THR A 70 3.34 -33.92 0.70
C THR A 70 2.68 -33.08 1.80
N SER A 71 1.35 -33.00 1.85
CA SER A 71 0.61 -32.12 2.76
C SER A 71 0.16 -32.76 4.08
N THR A 72 0.26 -34.09 4.24
CA THR A 72 -0.16 -34.81 5.46
C THR A 72 0.96 -35.20 6.42
N GLN A 73 2.24 -34.96 6.09
CA GLN A 73 3.36 -35.22 7.02
C GLN A 73 3.84 -33.99 7.79
N ALA A 74 3.40 -32.77 7.44
CA ALA A 74 3.87 -31.55 8.10
C ALA A 74 3.06 -31.13 9.35
N ILE A 75 1.91 -31.76 9.63
CA ILE A 75 0.98 -31.31 10.70
C ILE A 75 0.92 -32.27 11.92
N ALA A 76 1.79 -33.28 11.98
CA ALA A 76 1.72 -34.31 13.05
C ALA A 76 3.06 -34.58 13.78
N GLY A 77 3.94 -33.59 13.90
CA GLY A 77 5.30 -33.77 14.44
C GLY A 77 5.81 -32.68 15.37
N ALA A 78 4.96 -32.11 16.23
CA ALA A 78 5.40 -31.15 17.26
C ALA A 78 4.84 -31.53 18.65
N GLN A 79 5.20 -32.73 19.13
CA GLN A 79 5.14 -33.04 20.55
C GLN A 79 6.48 -32.72 21.20
N ARG A 80 6.44 -31.74 22.10
CA ARG A 80 7.55 -31.32 22.96
C ARG A 80 8.00 -32.48 23.85
N THR A 81 9.29 -32.76 23.89
CA THR A 81 9.92 -33.44 25.02
C THR A 81 11.06 -32.58 25.58
N ASN A 82 10.85 -32.10 26.79
CA ASN A 82 11.90 -31.56 27.65
C ASN A 82 12.90 -32.67 27.97
N ALA A 83 14.20 -32.40 27.77
CA ALA A 83 15.26 -33.21 28.34
C ALA A 83 16.23 -32.31 29.10
N ALA A 84 16.17 -32.46 30.42
CA ALA A 84 17.11 -31.92 31.39
C ALA A 84 18.52 -32.49 31.16
N VAL A 85 19.53 -31.63 31.26
CA VAL A 85 20.94 -32.05 31.28
C VAL A 85 21.31 -32.32 32.73
N ALA A 86 21.41 -33.62 33.06
CA ALA A 86 21.99 -34.11 34.30
C ALA A 86 23.48 -34.44 34.10
N THR A 87 24.26 -34.03 35.09
CA THR A 87 25.68 -34.28 35.35
C THR A 87 26.03 -35.74 35.65
N ALA A 88 27.25 -36.19 35.32
CA ALA A 88 28.20 -36.93 36.18
C ALA A 88 29.38 -37.46 35.32
N THR A 89 30.65 -37.28 35.69
CA THR A 89 31.53 -38.16 36.50
C THR A 89 32.98 -37.65 36.25
N SER A 90 34.04 -37.78 37.06
CA SER A 90 34.40 -38.53 38.27
C SER A 90 35.70 -37.90 38.86
N PRO A 91 36.15 -38.30 40.07
CA PRO A 91 37.05 -37.51 40.91
C PRO A 91 38.55 -37.81 40.72
N VAL A 92 39.39 -36.83 41.01
CA VAL A 92 40.83 -37.02 41.29
C VAL A 92 41.11 -36.52 42.69
N ALA A 93 41.61 -37.42 43.54
CA ALA A 93 41.96 -37.16 44.93
C ALA A 93 43.48 -36.97 45.04
N PHE A 94 43.95 -35.86 45.62
CA PHE A 94 45.28 -35.80 46.25
C PHE A 94 45.32 -34.80 47.42
N ALA A 95 45.83 -35.34 48.53
CA ALA A 95 46.59 -34.74 49.63
C ALA A 95 46.00 -33.59 50.47
N THR A 96 45.53 -33.96 51.66
CA THR A 96 45.32 -33.09 52.81
C THR A 96 46.67 -32.60 53.35
N VAL A 97 46.89 -31.29 53.37
CA VAL A 97 47.91 -30.64 54.19
C VAL A 97 47.18 -29.80 55.24
N GLU A 98 47.30 -30.20 56.50
CA GLU A 98 46.83 -29.44 57.65
C GLU A 98 47.80 -28.26 57.89
N ILE A 99 47.35 -27.04 57.61
CA ILE A 99 48.02 -25.82 58.10
C ILE A 99 47.06 -25.14 59.07
N THR A 100 47.31 -25.34 60.36
CA THR A 100 46.65 -24.64 61.46
C THR A 100 47.30 -23.27 61.65
N ALA A 101 46.68 -22.24 61.10
CA ALA A 101 46.94 -20.85 61.49
C ALA A 101 45.60 -20.08 61.51
N PRO A 102 45.32 -19.28 62.55
CA PRO A 102 44.11 -18.48 62.61
C PRO A 102 44.23 -17.31 61.63
N VAL A 103 43.43 -17.32 60.56
CA VAL A 103 43.26 -16.18 59.66
C VAL A 103 42.08 -15.37 60.18
N GLU A 104 42.32 -14.10 60.50
CA GLU A 104 41.27 -13.14 60.87
C GLU A 104 40.26 -13.00 59.72
N THR A 105 38.99 -13.30 60.01
CA THR A 105 37.87 -13.11 59.08
C THR A 105 37.61 -11.61 58.91
N VAL A 106 38.24 -10.98 57.92
CA VAL A 106 37.80 -9.67 57.44
C VAL A 106 36.52 -9.89 56.64
N ALA A 107 35.42 -9.28 57.08
CA ALA A 107 34.14 -9.34 56.39
C ALA A 107 34.29 -8.83 54.95
N ALA A 108 33.90 -9.64 53.96
CA ALA A 108 33.86 -9.22 52.57
C ALA A 108 32.88 -8.03 52.41
N PRO A 109 33.26 -6.95 51.71
CA PRO A 109 32.33 -5.87 51.42
C PRO A 109 31.16 -6.43 50.60
N GLN A 110 29.94 -6.17 51.04
CA GLN A 110 28.76 -6.40 50.21
C GLN A 110 28.86 -5.49 48.99
N THR A 111 29.28 -6.02 47.85
CA THR A 111 29.17 -5.33 46.57
C THR A 111 27.69 -5.13 46.28
N ALA A 112 27.24 -3.89 46.38
CA ALA A 112 25.91 -3.49 45.92
C ALA A 112 25.76 -3.92 44.46
N THR A 113 24.73 -4.72 44.18
CA THR A 113 24.31 -5.00 42.80
C THR A 113 24.05 -3.65 42.13
N PRO A 114 24.66 -3.33 40.98
CA PRO A 114 24.38 -2.07 40.29
C PRO A 114 22.88 -2.02 40.02
N ALA A 115 22.26 -0.91 40.41
CA ALA A 115 20.86 -0.65 40.09
C ALA A 115 20.67 -0.79 38.57
N PRO A 116 19.56 -1.38 38.08
CA PRO A 116 19.31 -1.48 36.66
C PRO A 116 19.44 -0.08 36.05
N THR A 117 20.32 0.04 35.05
CA THR A 117 20.47 1.29 34.29
C THR A 117 19.11 1.57 33.67
N ALA A 118 18.51 2.71 34.01
CA ALA A 118 17.21 3.09 33.47
C ALA A 118 17.29 3.04 31.94
N THR A 119 16.43 2.23 31.31
CA THR A 119 16.28 2.23 29.86
C THR A 119 15.98 3.67 29.44
N PRO A 120 16.77 4.28 28.54
CA PRO A 120 16.51 5.63 28.08
C PRO A 120 15.07 5.71 27.55
N ALA A 121 14.36 6.78 27.93
CA ALA A 121 13.00 7.01 27.47
C ALA A 121 12.98 7.00 25.92
N PRO A 122 11.92 6.43 25.29
CA PRO A 122 11.81 6.44 23.85
C PRO A 122 11.86 7.89 23.33
N LEU A 123 12.52 8.08 22.18
CA LEU A 123 12.68 9.41 21.57
C LEU A 123 11.34 10.04 21.17
N HIS A 124 10.34 9.22 20.85
CA HIS A 124 8.99 9.66 20.51
C HIS A 124 8.13 9.95 21.75
N GLN A 125 7.21 10.89 21.57
CA GLN A 125 6.13 11.15 22.52
C GLN A 125 5.00 10.13 22.32
N PRO A 126 4.27 9.78 23.39
CA PRO A 126 3.06 8.97 23.27
C PRO A 126 2.02 9.67 22.38
N ALA A 127 1.12 8.89 21.77
CA ALA A 127 0.05 9.42 20.95
C ALA A 127 -0.84 10.38 21.78
N ALA A 128 -1.10 11.58 21.24
CA ALA A 128 -2.04 12.52 21.83
C ALA A 128 -3.49 12.05 21.58
N PRO A 129 -4.51 12.56 22.31
CA PRO A 129 -5.92 12.25 22.02
C PRO A 129 -6.41 12.85 20.70
N SER A 130 -5.75 13.87 20.18
CA SER A 130 -6.05 14.50 18.89
C SER A 130 -4.84 15.28 18.39
N VAL A 131 -4.64 15.28 17.07
CA VAL A 131 -3.56 16.01 16.39
C VAL A 131 -4.09 16.60 15.10
N GLU A 132 -3.66 17.80 14.75
CA GLU A 132 -3.82 18.35 13.41
C GLU A 132 -2.52 19.04 13.00
N LEU A 133 -1.79 18.41 12.08
CA LEU A 133 -0.61 19.01 11.47
C LEU A 133 -1.07 20.10 10.50
N THR A 134 -0.29 21.17 10.42
CA THR A 134 -0.56 22.33 9.55
C THR A 134 0.69 22.65 8.72
N GLY A 135 0.56 23.56 7.74
CA GLY A 135 1.68 23.96 6.87
C GLY A 135 1.75 23.21 5.54
N PHE A 136 0.71 22.46 5.19
CA PHE A 136 0.57 21.83 3.87
C PHE A 136 0.03 22.83 2.84
N SER A 137 0.46 22.68 1.59
CA SER A 137 -0.23 23.21 0.41
C SER A 137 -1.12 22.11 -0.15
N HIS A 138 -2.38 22.44 -0.44
CA HIS A 138 -3.33 21.50 -1.03
C HIS A 138 -3.38 21.66 -2.55
N GLU A 139 -3.51 20.54 -3.25
CA GLU A 139 -3.71 20.50 -4.70
C GLU A 139 -4.82 19.53 -5.10
N TRP A 140 -5.72 19.99 -5.95
CA TRP A 140 -6.69 19.15 -6.63
C TRP A 140 -6.03 18.42 -7.81
N GLN A 141 -6.16 17.09 -7.88
CA GLN A 141 -5.46 16.29 -8.88
C GLN A 141 -5.96 16.53 -10.31
N THR A 142 -5.09 16.58 -11.31
CA THR A 142 -5.49 16.45 -12.71
C THR A 142 -5.87 14.99 -13.05
N TRP A 143 -6.19 14.73 -14.32
CA TRP A 143 -6.54 13.39 -14.81
C TRP A 143 -5.52 12.33 -14.37
N ASN A 144 -5.99 11.27 -13.69
CA ASN A 144 -5.19 10.17 -13.10
C ASN A 144 -3.94 10.61 -12.31
N ASN A 145 -3.99 11.75 -11.60
CA ASN A 145 -2.81 12.32 -10.96
C ASN A 145 -2.84 12.24 -9.41
N CYS A 146 -3.58 11.28 -8.84
CA CYS A 146 -3.74 11.16 -7.39
C CYS A 146 -2.40 11.00 -6.66
N GLY A 147 -1.50 10.15 -7.18
CA GLY A 147 -0.17 9.92 -6.61
C GLY A 147 0.68 11.18 -6.58
N PRO A 148 0.98 11.79 -7.75
CA PRO A 148 1.77 13.02 -7.81
C PRO A 148 1.17 14.19 -7.02
N ALA A 149 -0.15 14.37 -7.05
CA ALA A 149 -0.82 15.42 -6.28
C ALA A 149 -0.69 15.19 -4.76
N THR A 150 -0.93 13.97 -4.29
CA THR A 150 -0.82 13.65 -2.87
C THR A 150 0.64 13.69 -2.38
N LEU A 151 1.60 13.32 -3.23
CA LEU A 151 3.03 13.47 -2.95
C LEU A 151 3.43 14.95 -2.87
N ALA A 152 2.97 15.80 -3.79
CA ALA A 152 3.22 17.25 -3.73
C ALA A 152 2.70 17.85 -2.40
N MET A 153 1.47 17.49 -2.02
CA MET A 153 0.91 17.89 -0.72
C MET A 153 1.79 17.41 0.45
N ASN A 154 2.28 16.18 0.42
CA ASN A 154 3.13 15.63 1.48
C ASN A 154 4.48 16.37 1.57
N LEU A 155 5.16 16.59 0.43
CA LEU A 155 6.46 17.27 0.39
C LEU A 155 6.36 18.76 0.76
N SER A 156 5.21 19.40 0.52
CA SER A 156 4.98 20.80 0.91
C SER A 156 5.11 21.03 2.42
N TYR A 157 4.76 20.04 3.24
CA TYR A 157 4.95 20.09 4.70
C TYR A 157 6.41 20.29 5.10
N PHE A 158 7.33 19.77 4.30
CA PHE A 158 8.76 19.89 4.54
C PHE A 158 9.38 21.15 3.89
N GLY A 159 8.58 21.96 3.20
CA GLY A 159 8.98 23.19 2.51
C GLY A 159 9.27 23.02 1.02
N SER A 160 8.91 21.89 0.40
CA SER A 160 9.03 21.72 -1.05
C SER A 160 8.12 22.69 -1.80
N THR A 161 8.56 23.12 -2.97
CA THR A 161 7.79 23.97 -3.90
C THR A 161 7.34 23.22 -5.15
N LEU A 162 7.60 21.91 -5.22
CA LEU A 162 7.14 21.06 -6.30
C LEU A 162 5.63 20.92 -6.27
N ASP A 163 5.00 21.12 -7.42
CA ASP A 163 3.58 20.89 -7.64
C ASP A 163 3.33 19.53 -8.30
N GLN A 164 2.06 19.13 -8.41
CA GLN A 164 1.70 17.85 -9.03
C GLN A 164 2.13 17.74 -10.51
N ALA A 165 2.32 18.86 -11.20
CA ALA A 165 2.69 18.87 -12.61
C ALA A 165 4.18 18.56 -12.77
N ALA A 166 5.03 19.14 -11.93
CA ALA A 166 6.45 18.85 -11.88
C ALA A 166 6.73 17.39 -11.47
N ILE A 167 5.99 16.88 -10.48
CA ILE A 167 6.11 15.47 -10.07
C ILE A 167 5.53 14.55 -11.15
N GLY A 168 4.34 14.85 -11.67
CA GLY A 168 3.68 14.06 -12.70
C GLY A 168 4.46 14.01 -14.01
N ALA A 169 5.25 15.02 -14.36
CA ALA A 169 6.12 14.99 -15.54
C ALA A 169 7.23 13.93 -15.45
N VAL A 170 7.55 13.44 -14.25
CA VAL A 170 8.52 12.36 -14.02
C VAL A 170 7.82 11.02 -13.85
N LEU A 171 6.78 10.98 -13.02
CA LEU A 171 6.14 9.72 -12.62
C LEU A 171 5.02 9.27 -13.53
N ARG A 172 4.45 10.18 -14.32
CA ARG A 172 3.31 9.89 -15.20
C ARG A 172 3.76 10.10 -16.64
N GLN A 173 4.51 9.12 -17.15
CA GLN A 173 5.22 9.23 -18.42
C GLN A 173 4.29 9.28 -19.64
N TYR A 174 3.05 8.82 -19.48
CA TYR A 174 2.01 8.90 -20.49
C TYR A 174 0.66 9.30 -19.89
N GLU A 175 -0.20 9.88 -20.72
CA GLU A 175 -1.29 10.70 -20.20
C GLU A 175 -2.51 9.92 -19.66
N ASP A 176 -2.60 8.62 -19.93
CA ASP A 176 -3.63 7.71 -19.41
C ASP A 176 -3.04 6.61 -18.53
N ASP A 177 -1.84 6.86 -17.99
CA ASP A 177 -1.30 6.06 -16.90
C ASP A 177 -2.31 6.10 -15.75
N LYS A 178 -2.80 4.91 -15.37
CA LYS A 178 -3.84 4.73 -14.36
C LYS A 178 -3.26 4.45 -12.98
N ASN A 179 -1.96 4.18 -12.88
CA ASN A 179 -1.35 3.68 -11.68
C ASN A 179 0.11 4.15 -11.58
N VAL A 180 0.33 5.19 -10.77
CA VAL A 180 1.67 5.45 -10.25
C VAL A 180 1.86 4.58 -9.01
N ASN A 181 2.75 3.61 -9.11
CA ASN A 181 3.01 2.64 -8.04
C ASN A 181 3.61 3.33 -6.80
N PRO A 182 3.37 2.80 -5.59
CA PRO A 182 3.94 3.38 -4.37
C PRO A 182 5.48 3.45 -4.39
N GLU A 183 6.14 2.50 -5.06
CA GLU A 183 7.60 2.44 -5.21
C GLU A 183 8.12 3.66 -5.99
N GLU A 184 7.45 4.05 -7.07
CA GLU A 184 7.81 5.23 -7.88
C GLU A 184 7.69 6.53 -7.07
N LEU A 185 6.64 6.66 -6.25
CA LEU A 185 6.48 7.80 -5.34
C LEU A 185 7.63 7.87 -4.32
N VAL A 186 8.04 6.72 -3.80
CA VAL A 186 9.13 6.60 -2.82
C VAL A 186 10.47 6.94 -3.47
N GLU A 187 10.75 6.40 -4.65
CA GLU A 187 11.98 6.69 -5.41
C GLU A 187 12.07 8.17 -5.78
N PHE A 188 10.96 8.77 -6.21
CA PHE A 188 10.90 10.20 -6.46
C PHE A 188 11.22 10.99 -5.19
N ALA A 189 10.55 10.71 -4.07
CA ALA A 189 10.81 11.41 -2.82
C ALA A 189 12.27 11.24 -2.36
N ALA A 190 12.84 10.04 -2.50
CA ALA A 190 14.24 9.78 -2.21
C ALA A 190 15.19 10.60 -3.11
N SER A 191 14.86 10.73 -4.39
CA SER A 191 15.64 11.56 -5.34
C SER A 191 15.66 13.05 -4.95
N GLN A 192 14.65 13.52 -4.20
CA GLN A 192 14.58 14.88 -3.66
C GLN A 192 15.30 15.04 -2.31
N GLY A 193 15.97 14.00 -1.81
CA GLY A 193 16.77 14.03 -0.58
C GLY A 193 16.01 13.68 0.70
N TYR A 194 14.78 13.16 0.59
CA TYR A 194 14.02 12.64 1.73
C TYR A 194 14.39 11.19 2.03
N MET A 195 14.20 10.77 3.28
CA MET A 195 14.06 9.36 3.60
C MET A 195 12.64 8.96 3.21
N ALA A 196 12.50 7.97 2.31
CA ALA A 196 11.22 7.52 1.82
C ALA A 196 11.16 5.99 1.82
N GLN A 197 10.06 5.40 2.28
CA GLN A 197 9.86 3.95 2.30
C GLN A 197 8.39 3.60 2.09
N GLN A 198 8.11 2.63 1.23
CA GLN A 198 6.82 1.97 1.16
C GLN A 198 6.76 0.89 2.24
N ARG A 199 5.62 0.81 2.91
CA ARG A 199 5.36 -0.04 4.06
C ARG A 199 3.95 -0.62 3.94
N VAL A 200 3.72 -1.77 4.56
CA VAL A 200 2.40 -2.41 4.71
C VAL A 200 2.11 -2.67 6.17
N ASN A 201 0.93 -3.25 6.47
CA ASN A 201 0.53 -3.58 7.84
C ASN A 201 0.53 -2.38 8.78
N GLY A 202 0.15 -1.21 8.25
CA GLY A 202 -0.12 -0.03 9.08
C GLY A 202 -1.25 -0.30 10.08
N SER A 203 -1.29 0.45 11.17
CA SER A 203 -2.38 0.37 12.15
C SER A 203 -2.75 1.76 12.64
N ALA A 204 -3.94 1.90 13.21
CA ALA A 204 -4.38 3.17 13.78
C ALA A 204 -3.41 3.66 14.88
N GLU A 205 -2.88 2.75 15.70
CA GLU A 205 -1.90 3.07 16.75
C GLU A 205 -0.61 3.63 16.15
N LEU A 206 -0.09 2.98 15.10
CA LEU A 206 1.12 3.44 14.41
C LEU A 206 0.91 4.81 13.76
N MET A 207 -0.20 5.00 13.05
CA MET A 207 -0.51 6.27 12.38
C MET A 207 -0.67 7.41 13.40
N LYS A 208 -1.34 7.17 14.53
CA LYS A 208 -1.48 8.17 15.60
C LYS A 208 -0.14 8.54 16.23
N LEU A 209 0.75 7.58 16.44
CA LEU A 209 2.10 7.84 16.95
C LEU A 209 2.91 8.68 15.95
N LEU A 210 2.90 8.34 14.67
CA LEU A 210 3.59 9.11 13.62
C LEU A 210 3.08 10.55 13.56
N LEU A 211 1.75 10.74 13.50
CA LEU A 211 1.13 12.07 13.45
C LEU A 211 1.40 12.88 14.72
N SER A 212 1.29 12.29 15.90
CA SER A 212 1.61 12.95 17.18
C SER A 212 3.06 13.42 17.28
N ASN A 213 3.93 12.81 16.50
CA ASN A 213 5.34 13.14 16.44
C ASN A 213 5.72 13.92 15.17
N GLY A 214 4.72 14.51 14.49
CA GLY A 214 4.94 15.44 13.37
C GLY A 214 5.36 14.76 12.06
N ILE A 215 5.04 13.48 11.88
CA ILE A 215 5.27 12.71 10.65
C ILE A 215 3.91 12.49 9.95
N PRO A 216 3.58 13.26 8.90
CA PRO A 216 2.41 12.98 8.09
C PRO A 216 2.63 11.71 7.26
N VAL A 217 1.55 10.99 6.97
CA VAL A 217 1.64 9.67 6.34
C VAL A 217 0.76 9.61 5.11
N LEU A 218 1.35 9.31 3.96
CA LEU A 218 0.61 9.06 2.72
C LEU A 218 0.15 7.60 2.75
N ILE A 219 -1.15 7.36 2.58
CA ILE A 219 -1.76 6.03 2.58
C ILE A 219 -2.39 5.75 1.22
N GLU A 220 -2.37 4.49 0.82
CA GLU A 220 -3.08 4.01 -0.38
C GLU A 220 -4.35 3.29 0.05
N THR A 221 -5.49 3.70 -0.49
CA THR A 221 -6.80 3.27 -0.02
C THR A 221 -7.70 2.98 -1.20
N TRP A 222 -8.66 2.08 -1.01
CA TRP A 222 -9.79 2.01 -1.94
C TRP A 222 -10.59 3.32 -1.88
N HIS A 223 -11.19 3.70 -3.00
CA HIS A 223 -12.14 4.79 -3.09
C HIS A 223 -13.25 4.38 -4.05
N GLU A 224 -14.48 4.41 -3.55
CA GLU A 224 -15.66 3.97 -4.28
C GLU A 224 -16.70 5.09 -4.26
N PRO A 225 -16.68 5.99 -5.27
CA PRO A 225 -17.61 7.12 -5.32
C PRO A 225 -19.04 6.65 -5.63
N GLU A 226 -19.17 5.58 -6.41
CA GLU A 226 -20.43 4.93 -6.79
C GLU A 226 -20.30 3.41 -6.62
N PRO A 227 -21.38 2.66 -6.36
CA PRO A 227 -21.32 1.20 -6.19
C PRO A 227 -20.65 0.50 -7.38
N ASN A 228 -19.67 -0.36 -7.12
CA ASN A 228 -18.86 -1.11 -8.09
C ASN A 228 -17.92 -0.24 -8.95
N ASP A 229 -17.77 1.05 -8.63
CA ASP A 229 -16.84 1.97 -9.27
C ASP A 229 -15.56 2.21 -8.45
N GLY A 230 -15.23 1.25 -7.58
CA GLY A 230 -14.04 1.32 -6.75
C GLY A 230 -12.73 1.44 -7.54
N MET A 231 -11.79 2.24 -7.03
CA MET A 231 -10.44 2.43 -7.57
C MET A 231 -9.41 2.68 -6.46
N GLY A 232 -8.13 2.48 -6.76
CA GLY A 232 -7.02 2.88 -5.88
C GLY A 232 -6.92 4.40 -5.78
N HIS A 233 -6.64 4.91 -4.58
CA HIS A 233 -6.53 6.34 -4.32
C HIS A 233 -5.57 6.66 -3.18
N TYR A 234 -4.71 7.65 -3.40
CA TYR A 234 -3.76 8.11 -2.40
C TYR A 234 -4.31 9.26 -1.57
N ARG A 235 -4.20 9.12 -0.25
CA ARG A 235 -4.64 10.11 0.74
C ARG A 235 -3.49 10.46 1.66
N LEU A 236 -3.45 11.69 2.16
CA LEU A 236 -2.43 12.14 3.08
C LEU A 236 -3.02 12.33 4.48
N LEU A 237 -2.72 11.44 5.42
CA LEU A 237 -3.09 11.63 6.81
C LEU A 237 -2.29 12.80 7.40
N THR A 238 -3.01 13.80 7.91
CA THR A 238 -2.44 15.00 8.53
C THR A 238 -2.89 15.19 9.98
N GLY A 239 -3.85 14.40 10.45
CA GLY A 239 -4.34 14.50 11.81
C GLY A 239 -5.38 13.44 12.17
N TYR A 240 -5.91 13.54 13.38
CA TYR A 240 -6.97 12.68 13.90
C TYR A 240 -7.63 13.27 15.16
N SER A 241 -8.82 12.77 15.50
CA SER A 241 -9.51 13.07 16.76
C SER A 241 -10.13 11.79 17.33
N ASP A 242 -9.65 11.36 18.51
CA ASP A 242 -10.23 10.21 19.20
C ASP A 242 -11.60 10.51 19.82
N ALA A 243 -11.86 11.76 20.21
CA ALA A 243 -13.18 12.14 20.69
C ALA A 243 -14.24 11.99 19.58
N ASP A 244 -13.85 12.27 18.34
CA ASP A 244 -14.74 12.29 17.18
C ASP A 244 -14.57 11.07 16.24
N GLN A 245 -13.67 10.13 16.58
CA GLN A 245 -13.43 8.87 15.87
C GLN A 245 -13.13 9.00 14.36
N HIS A 246 -12.33 10.01 13.97
CA HIS A 246 -11.94 10.21 12.57
C HIS A 246 -10.48 10.64 12.40
N TRP A 247 -9.94 10.31 11.24
CA TRP A 247 -8.74 10.91 10.68
C TRP A 247 -9.06 12.23 10.00
N ILE A 248 -8.07 13.12 9.97
CA ILE A 248 -8.04 14.27 9.09
C ILE A 248 -7.09 13.90 7.95
N ALA A 249 -7.61 13.91 6.72
CA ALA A 249 -6.84 13.57 5.54
C ALA A 249 -6.90 14.69 4.50
N PHE A 250 -5.74 15.03 3.95
CA PHE A 250 -5.66 15.77 2.72
C PHE A 250 -5.93 14.82 1.56
N ASP A 251 -6.85 15.22 0.69
CA ASP A 251 -7.35 14.42 -0.42
C ASP A 251 -7.37 15.31 -1.66
N SER A 252 -6.83 14.80 -2.77
CA SER A 252 -6.69 15.53 -4.02
C SER A 252 -7.90 15.36 -4.96
N TYR A 253 -8.90 14.58 -4.56
CA TYR A 253 -10.07 14.27 -5.38
C TYR A 253 -11.39 14.34 -4.60
N ASP A 254 -11.45 13.72 -3.43
CA ASP A 254 -12.66 13.57 -2.64
C ASP A 254 -12.96 14.84 -1.83
N THR A 255 -14.22 15.28 -1.90
CA THR A 255 -14.73 16.42 -1.14
C THR A 255 -15.72 16.02 -0.05
N HIS A 256 -16.05 14.74 0.06
CA HIS A 256 -16.98 14.27 1.09
C HIS A 256 -16.32 14.41 2.47
N GLY A 257 -17.08 14.93 3.45
CA GLY A 257 -16.57 15.15 4.80
C GLY A 257 -15.60 16.33 4.95
N LEU A 258 -15.53 17.24 3.96
CA LEU A 258 -14.69 18.44 4.00
C LEU A 258 -14.87 19.24 5.30
N ILE A 259 -13.77 19.52 6.00
CA ILE A 259 -13.79 20.21 7.30
C ILE A 259 -14.21 21.67 7.16
N ASN A 260 -13.90 22.31 6.04
CA ASN A 260 -14.34 23.65 5.69
C ASN A 260 -14.66 23.76 4.21
N ALA A 261 -15.90 24.11 3.88
CA ALA A 261 -16.38 24.25 2.51
C ALA A 261 -16.23 25.67 1.93
N ASP A 262 -15.71 26.64 2.71
CA ASP A 262 -15.40 27.97 2.18
C ASP A 262 -14.19 27.90 1.23
N PRO A 263 -14.36 28.17 -0.07
CA PRO A 263 -13.28 28.12 -1.05
C PRO A 263 -12.20 29.20 -0.82
N ASN A 264 -12.46 30.21 0.02
CA ASN A 264 -11.50 31.26 0.34
C ASN A 264 -10.72 30.97 1.63
N ALA A 265 -11.09 29.92 2.36
CA ALA A 265 -10.40 29.53 3.57
C ALA A 265 -9.33 28.47 3.28
N PRO A 266 -8.30 28.34 4.14
CA PRO A 266 -7.31 27.29 3.99
C PRO A 266 -7.98 25.90 3.99
N TYR A 267 -7.56 25.05 3.05
CA TYR A 267 -7.97 23.66 3.03
C TYR A 267 -7.47 22.95 4.29
N ARG A 268 -8.38 22.24 4.98
CA ARG A 268 -8.08 21.55 6.25
C ARG A 268 -8.20 20.04 6.15
N GLY A 269 -8.47 19.50 4.97
CA GLY A 269 -8.73 18.09 4.79
C GLY A 269 -10.21 17.72 4.88
N ILE A 270 -10.44 16.43 4.67
CA ILE A 270 -11.70 15.73 4.87
C ILE A 270 -11.64 14.93 6.17
N ARG A 271 -12.80 14.73 6.81
CA ARG A 271 -12.96 13.81 7.92
C ARG A 271 -13.19 12.41 7.39
N LEU A 272 -12.32 11.47 7.74
CA LEU A 272 -12.46 10.07 7.41
C LEU A 272 -12.67 9.24 8.68
N PRO A 273 -13.86 8.66 8.90
CA PRO A 273 -14.09 7.80 10.06
C PRO A 273 -13.07 6.68 10.16
N TYR A 274 -12.62 6.34 11.37
CA TYR A 274 -11.59 5.32 11.57
C TYR A 274 -11.98 3.96 10.97
N ALA A 275 -13.20 3.50 11.22
CA ALA A 275 -13.69 2.21 10.73
C ALA A 275 -13.82 2.16 9.21
N GLU A 276 -14.25 3.25 8.58
CA GLU A 276 -14.36 3.36 7.13
C GLU A 276 -12.98 3.37 6.47
N THR A 277 -12.05 4.16 7.03
CA THR A 277 -10.66 4.22 6.56
C THR A 277 -10.02 2.84 6.62
N GLU A 278 -10.20 2.13 7.72
CA GLU A 278 -9.68 0.77 7.91
C GLU A 278 -10.23 -0.21 6.85
N ALA A 279 -11.54 -0.15 6.55
CA ALA A 279 -12.17 -0.99 5.53
C ALA A 279 -11.63 -0.70 4.12
N LEU A 280 -11.33 0.56 3.80
CA LEU A 280 -10.76 0.97 2.52
C LEU A 280 -9.25 0.71 2.42
N TRP A 281 -8.52 0.85 3.53
CA TRP A 281 -7.07 0.76 3.59
C TRP A 281 -6.57 -0.69 3.54
N ARG A 282 -7.32 -1.62 4.15
CA ARG A 282 -6.97 -3.05 4.14
C ARG A 282 -6.99 -3.68 2.74
N VAL A 283 -7.70 -3.07 1.77
CA VAL A 283 -7.72 -3.52 0.37
C VAL A 283 -6.31 -3.51 -0.25
N PHE A 284 -5.46 -2.60 0.22
CA PHE A 284 -4.05 -2.46 -0.18
C PHE A 284 -3.10 -2.93 0.92
N ASN A 285 -3.48 -3.94 1.72
CA ASN A 285 -2.68 -4.45 2.84
C ASN A 285 -2.20 -3.35 3.81
N ARG A 286 -2.99 -2.29 3.97
CA ARG A 286 -2.65 -1.12 4.80
C ARG A 286 -1.34 -0.46 4.34
N THR A 287 -1.18 -0.33 3.03
CA THR A 287 -0.02 0.31 2.40
C THR A 287 0.07 1.78 2.79
N HIS A 288 1.27 2.18 3.21
CA HIS A 288 1.59 3.54 3.58
C HIS A 288 3.02 3.89 3.22
N LEU A 289 3.25 5.17 2.95
CA LEU A 289 4.53 5.72 2.58
C LEU A 289 5.00 6.61 3.72
N LEU A 290 6.16 6.28 4.26
CA LEU A 290 6.84 7.09 5.26
C LEU A 290 7.83 7.98 4.54
N ILE A 291 7.57 9.28 4.52
CA ILE A 291 8.44 10.29 3.93
C ILE A 291 8.79 11.28 5.02
N TYR A 292 10.08 11.47 5.27
CA TYR A 292 10.59 12.32 6.34
C TYR A 292 11.99 12.83 6.05
N LYS A 293 12.42 13.87 6.75
CA LYS A 293 13.78 14.42 6.60
C LYS A 293 14.82 13.51 7.26
N PRO A 294 16.07 13.44 6.77
CA PRO A 294 17.11 12.61 7.35
C PRO A 294 17.30 12.78 8.87
N GLU A 295 17.17 14.00 9.40
CA GLU A 295 17.25 14.28 10.84
C GLU A 295 16.14 13.64 11.68
N GLN A 296 15.04 13.21 11.06
CA GLN A 296 13.92 12.54 11.72
C GLN A 296 14.09 11.00 11.77
N ALA A 297 15.16 10.44 11.19
CA ALA A 297 15.34 8.99 11.09
C ALA A 297 15.36 8.28 12.45
N ALA A 298 16.04 8.84 13.46
CA ALA A 298 16.05 8.27 14.80
C ALA A 298 14.66 8.28 15.46
N LEU A 299 13.86 9.31 15.19
CA LEU A 299 12.49 9.42 15.69
C LEU A 299 11.61 8.35 15.06
N VAL A 300 11.65 8.22 13.73
CA VAL A 300 10.89 7.20 13.00
C VAL A 300 11.30 5.80 13.44
N GLN A 301 12.60 5.53 13.61
CA GLN A 301 13.09 4.27 14.15
C GLN A 301 12.54 3.97 15.54
N SER A 302 12.41 4.99 16.41
CA SER A 302 11.85 4.79 17.73
C SER A 302 10.34 4.48 17.73
N ILE A 303 9.61 4.90 16.69
CA ILE A 303 8.16 4.70 16.54
C ILE A 303 7.86 3.36 15.86
N VAL A 304 8.50 3.11 14.72
CA VAL A 304 8.26 1.93 13.88
C VAL A 304 8.96 0.69 14.44
N GLY A 305 10.11 0.89 15.10
CA GLY A 305 10.88 -0.18 15.73
C GLY A 305 11.41 -1.20 14.72
N ASP A 306 11.45 -2.46 15.13
CA ASP A 306 11.99 -3.57 14.34
C ASP A 306 11.23 -3.79 13.03
N ALA A 307 9.99 -3.30 12.92
CA ALA A 307 9.23 -3.40 11.69
C ALA A 307 9.93 -2.69 10.53
N LEU A 308 10.82 -1.71 10.75
CA LEU A 308 11.62 -1.13 9.66
C LEU A 308 12.39 -2.18 8.85
N GLU A 309 12.76 -3.31 9.45
CA GLU A 309 13.26 -4.47 8.72
C GLU A 309 12.13 -5.11 7.89
N PRO A 310 12.23 -5.15 6.54
CA PRO A 310 11.13 -5.63 5.69
C PRO A 310 10.65 -7.04 6.03
N ALA A 311 11.55 -7.96 6.38
CA ALA A 311 11.19 -9.31 6.76
C ALA A 311 10.28 -9.35 8.00
N ILE A 312 10.50 -8.48 8.99
CA ILE A 312 9.69 -8.40 10.20
C ILE A 312 8.32 -7.81 9.88
N MET A 313 8.28 -6.75 9.05
CA MET A 313 7.01 -6.19 8.56
C MET A 313 6.14 -7.23 7.88
N TRP A 314 6.69 -7.98 6.93
CA TRP A 314 5.93 -8.98 6.17
C TRP A 314 5.51 -10.17 7.03
N GLN A 315 6.30 -10.56 8.03
CA GLN A 315 5.87 -11.54 9.03
C GLN A 315 4.68 -11.05 9.86
N GLN A 316 4.70 -9.78 10.28
CA GLN A 316 3.58 -9.16 11.01
C GLN A 316 2.33 -9.03 10.13
N SER A 317 2.49 -8.59 8.88
CA SER A 317 1.42 -8.52 7.87
C SER A 317 0.76 -9.87 7.65
N ARG A 318 1.56 -10.93 7.49
CA ARG A 318 1.08 -12.31 7.40
C ARG A 318 0.25 -12.70 8.63
N GLN A 319 0.77 -12.45 9.83
CA GLN A 319 0.10 -12.81 11.08
C GLN A 319 -1.24 -12.08 11.26
N GLN A 320 -1.29 -10.82 10.84
CA GLN A 320 -2.51 -10.01 10.84
C GLN A 320 -3.54 -10.59 9.87
N ALA A 321 -3.14 -10.89 8.63
CA ALA A 321 -4.01 -11.53 7.64
C ALA A 321 -4.55 -12.90 8.11
N GLU A 322 -3.70 -13.73 8.73
CA GLU A 322 -4.12 -15.02 9.33
C GLU A 322 -5.18 -14.83 10.43
N THR A 323 -5.05 -13.77 11.23
CA THR A 323 -6.01 -13.44 12.30
C THR A 323 -7.34 -12.97 11.72
N GLU A 324 -7.30 -12.16 10.66
CA GLU A 324 -8.49 -11.72 9.93
C GLU A 324 -9.23 -12.89 9.29
N ILE A 325 -8.50 -13.82 8.66
CA ILE A 325 -9.06 -15.05 8.08
C ILE A 325 -9.67 -15.95 9.18
N ALA A 326 -9.02 -16.07 10.33
CA ALA A 326 -9.56 -16.82 11.45
C ALA A 326 -10.86 -16.20 12.00
N ALA A 327 -10.98 -14.87 11.99
CA ALA A 327 -12.18 -14.15 12.38
C ALA A 327 -13.29 -14.24 11.30
N ASN A 328 -12.92 -14.18 10.03
CA ASN A 328 -13.81 -14.31 8.88
C ASN A 328 -13.12 -15.00 7.70
N SER A 329 -13.38 -16.30 7.52
CA SER A 329 -12.77 -17.09 6.46
C SER A 329 -13.22 -16.71 5.04
N GLN A 330 -14.28 -15.88 4.93
CA GLN A 330 -14.81 -15.38 3.66
C GLN A 330 -14.28 -14.00 3.30
N ASP A 331 -13.26 -13.49 4.01
CA ASP A 331 -12.66 -12.20 3.72
C ASP A 331 -11.63 -12.31 2.57
N ALA A 332 -12.07 -11.98 1.34
CA ALA A 332 -11.22 -12.04 0.15
C ALA A 332 -9.97 -11.15 0.26
N PHE A 333 -10.06 -10.00 0.91
CA PHE A 333 -8.92 -9.09 1.07
C PHE A 333 -7.90 -9.64 2.07
N ALA A 334 -8.35 -10.26 3.16
CA ALA A 334 -7.44 -10.92 4.09
C ALA A 334 -6.66 -12.06 3.42
N TRP A 335 -7.31 -12.86 2.57
CA TRP A 335 -6.64 -13.87 1.74
C TRP A 335 -5.66 -13.25 0.73
N PHE A 336 -6.02 -12.13 0.10
CA PHE A 336 -5.14 -11.42 -0.82
C PHE A 336 -3.89 -10.87 -0.11
N ASN A 337 -4.08 -10.27 1.07
CA ASN A 337 -3.00 -9.75 1.91
C ASN A 337 -2.09 -10.88 2.44
N LEU A 338 -2.66 -12.05 2.74
CA LEU A 338 -1.90 -13.25 3.08
C LEU A 338 -1.02 -13.68 1.88
N GLY A 339 -1.59 -13.69 0.67
CA GLY A 339 -0.85 -13.98 -0.56
C GLY A 339 0.29 -13.01 -0.82
N SER A 340 0.05 -11.71 -0.63
CA SER A 340 1.06 -10.66 -0.74
C SER A 340 2.18 -10.82 0.29
N SER A 341 1.83 -11.17 1.53
CA SER A 341 2.81 -11.38 2.59
C SER A 341 3.69 -12.61 2.36
N TRP A 342 3.10 -13.72 1.91
CA TRP A 342 3.88 -14.91 1.55
C TRP A 342 4.80 -14.68 0.35
N LEU A 343 4.34 -13.91 -0.64
CA LEU A 343 5.14 -13.54 -1.81
C LEU A 343 6.40 -12.81 -1.36
N ALA A 344 6.25 -11.77 -0.53
CA ALA A 344 7.36 -10.98 -0.02
C ALA A 344 8.31 -11.76 0.90
N LEU A 345 7.82 -12.84 1.52
CA LEU A 345 8.63 -13.78 2.32
C LEU A 345 9.25 -14.90 1.47
N GLY A 346 9.00 -14.94 0.16
CA GLY A 346 9.55 -15.91 -0.78
C GLY A 346 8.85 -17.28 -0.82
N ASP A 347 7.71 -17.45 -0.14
CA ASP A 347 6.91 -18.68 -0.23
C ASP A 347 5.86 -18.55 -1.34
N TYR A 348 6.30 -18.75 -2.58
CA TYR A 348 5.45 -18.61 -3.76
C TYR A 348 4.29 -19.61 -3.79
N ALA A 349 4.44 -20.80 -3.20
CA ALA A 349 3.40 -21.82 -3.19
C ALA A 349 2.24 -21.45 -2.26
N GLN A 350 2.55 -21.02 -1.03
CA GLN A 350 1.53 -20.49 -0.10
C GLN A 350 0.91 -19.20 -0.66
N SER A 351 1.72 -18.34 -1.28
CA SER A 351 1.25 -17.12 -1.92
C SER A 351 0.20 -17.40 -3.01
N ALA A 352 0.51 -18.29 -3.96
CA ALA A 352 -0.40 -18.66 -5.04
C ALA A 352 -1.70 -19.27 -4.52
N ALA A 353 -1.64 -20.12 -3.49
CA ALA A 353 -2.83 -20.72 -2.88
C ALA A 353 -3.72 -19.67 -2.20
N ALA A 354 -3.13 -18.70 -1.49
CA ALA A 354 -3.88 -17.62 -0.86
C ALA A 354 -4.53 -16.68 -1.90
N TYR A 355 -3.83 -16.36 -2.99
CA TYR A 355 -4.42 -15.61 -4.11
C TYR A 355 -5.55 -16.36 -4.80
N ASP A 356 -5.44 -17.68 -4.98
CA ASP A 356 -6.54 -18.49 -5.52
C ASP A 356 -7.77 -18.42 -4.62
N GLN A 357 -7.60 -18.51 -3.30
CA GLN A 357 -8.69 -18.39 -2.33
C GLN A 357 -9.33 -17.01 -2.37
N ALA A 358 -8.53 -15.93 -2.43
CA ALA A 358 -9.04 -14.56 -2.58
C ALA A 358 -9.89 -14.39 -3.84
N ARG A 359 -9.38 -14.89 -4.98
CA ARG A 359 -10.09 -14.84 -6.27
C ARG A 359 -11.36 -15.68 -6.29
N GLN A 360 -11.39 -16.81 -5.61
CA GLN A 360 -12.59 -17.65 -5.47
C GLN A 360 -13.69 -16.97 -4.65
N LEU A 361 -13.31 -16.20 -3.62
CA LEU A 361 -14.24 -15.42 -2.80
C LEU A 361 -14.76 -14.17 -3.51
N GLY A 362 -14.04 -13.71 -4.54
CA GLY A 362 -14.39 -12.53 -5.34
C GLY A 362 -13.58 -11.31 -4.93
N LEU A 363 -12.97 -10.65 -5.92
CA LEU A 363 -12.22 -9.40 -5.75
C LEU A 363 -12.86 -8.31 -6.62
N PRO A 364 -12.80 -7.03 -6.23
CA PRO A 364 -13.24 -5.93 -7.08
C PRO A 364 -12.59 -5.98 -8.45
N TRP A 365 -13.32 -5.61 -9.50
CA TRP A 365 -12.85 -5.83 -10.87
C TRP A 365 -11.61 -5.03 -11.27
N ARG A 366 -11.36 -3.89 -10.62
CA ARG A 366 -10.14 -3.09 -10.78
C ARG A 366 -9.01 -3.49 -9.82
N MET A 367 -9.15 -4.54 -9.02
CA MET A 367 -8.11 -4.96 -8.06
C MET A 367 -6.74 -5.14 -8.75
N PHE A 368 -6.72 -5.80 -9.90
CA PHE A 368 -5.49 -6.07 -10.67
C PHE A 368 -5.03 -4.88 -11.53
N TRP A 369 -5.68 -3.72 -11.44
CA TRP A 369 -5.13 -2.50 -12.03
C TRP A 369 -3.98 -1.93 -11.20
N TYR A 370 -3.91 -2.29 -9.92
CA TYR A 370 -2.98 -1.70 -8.95
C TYR A 370 -2.12 -2.75 -8.22
N GLN A 371 -2.54 -4.02 -8.19
CA GLN A 371 -1.89 -5.05 -7.37
C GLN A 371 -1.50 -6.26 -8.21
N PHE A 372 -0.18 -6.47 -8.36
CA PHE A 372 0.36 -7.43 -9.32
C PHE A 372 0.94 -8.73 -8.73
N GLY A 373 0.96 -8.87 -7.40
CA GLY A 373 1.64 -9.99 -6.74
C GLY A 373 1.14 -11.39 -7.14
N ALA A 374 -0.12 -11.53 -7.55
CA ALA A 374 -0.65 -12.81 -8.05
C ALA A 374 0.05 -13.28 -9.34
N PHE A 375 0.41 -12.36 -10.25
CA PHE A 375 1.11 -12.71 -11.48
C PHE A 375 2.48 -13.32 -11.19
N GLU A 376 3.23 -12.73 -10.26
CA GLU A 376 4.53 -13.24 -9.84
C GLU A 376 4.40 -14.60 -9.16
N ALA A 377 3.50 -14.74 -8.19
CA ALA A 377 3.29 -15.99 -7.46
C ALA A 377 2.94 -17.16 -8.41
N TYR A 378 2.08 -16.91 -9.40
CA TYR A 378 1.74 -17.92 -10.40
C TYR A 378 2.92 -18.25 -11.31
N LEU A 379 3.68 -17.26 -11.77
CA LEU A 379 4.84 -17.52 -12.60
C LEU A 379 5.91 -18.34 -11.88
N GLN A 380 6.22 -18.00 -10.63
CA GLN A 380 7.22 -18.68 -9.80
C GLN A 380 6.80 -20.11 -9.41
N THR A 381 5.50 -20.41 -9.46
CA THR A 381 4.95 -21.77 -9.24
C THR A 381 4.69 -22.54 -10.53
N GLY A 382 5.16 -22.04 -11.68
CA GLY A 382 5.04 -22.71 -12.98
C GLY A 382 3.65 -22.62 -13.62
N ARG A 383 2.77 -21.76 -13.09
CA ARG A 383 1.38 -21.54 -13.54
C ARG A 383 1.31 -20.43 -14.59
N ALA A 384 2.11 -20.57 -15.63
CA ALA A 384 2.26 -19.56 -16.68
C ALA A 384 0.98 -19.35 -17.50
N GLN A 385 0.15 -20.39 -17.67
CA GLN A 385 -1.16 -20.27 -18.32
C GLN A 385 -2.07 -19.32 -17.54
N GLU A 386 -2.08 -19.40 -16.21
CA GLU A 386 -2.89 -18.54 -15.35
C GLU A 386 -2.42 -17.10 -15.37
N VAL A 387 -1.11 -16.85 -15.49
CA VAL A 387 -0.55 -15.50 -15.70
C VAL A 387 -1.13 -14.88 -16.97
N VAL A 388 -1.06 -15.61 -18.10
CA VAL A 388 -1.59 -15.12 -19.40
C VAL A 388 -3.09 -14.91 -19.33
N ALA A 389 -3.84 -15.86 -18.74
CA ALA A 389 -5.28 -15.77 -18.63
C ALA A 389 -5.75 -14.60 -17.75
N LEU A 390 -5.07 -14.35 -16.62
CA LEU A 390 -5.35 -13.21 -15.75
C LEU A 390 -5.02 -11.89 -16.44
N ALA A 391 -3.91 -11.85 -17.18
CA ALA A 391 -3.50 -10.65 -17.91
C ALA A 391 -4.47 -10.33 -19.05
N ASP A 392 -4.85 -11.32 -19.86
CA ASP A 392 -5.83 -11.17 -20.95
C ASP A 392 -7.18 -10.67 -20.43
N ALA A 393 -7.63 -11.19 -19.30
CA ALA A 393 -8.89 -10.78 -18.71
C ALA A 393 -8.84 -9.36 -18.11
N THR A 394 -7.68 -8.94 -17.58
CA THR A 394 -7.45 -7.55 -17.14
C THR A 394 -7.40 -6.61 -18.35
N ILE A 395 -6.70 -7.00 -19.43
CA ILE A 395 -6.59 -6.24 -20.70
C ILE A 395 -7.95 -6.03 -21.35
N ALA A 396 -8.88 -6.99 -21.19
CA ALA A 396 -10.24 -6.85 -21.68
C ALA A 396 -11.01 -5.71 -21.01
N THR A 397 -10.60 -5.29 -19.80
CA THR A 397 -11.23 -4.19 -19.05
C THR A 397 -10.50 -2.86 -19.20
N THR A 398 -9.18 -2.88 -19.43
CA THR A 398 -8.36 -1.68 -19.64
C THR A 398 -7.12 -2.01 -20.47
N LYS A 399 -6.69 -1.10 -21.34
CA LYS A 399 -5.53 -1.31 -22.22
C LYS A 399 -4.34 -0.42 -21.90
N SER A 400 -4.40 0.34 -20.81
CA SER A 400 -3.44 1.40 -20.47
C SER A 400 -2.71 1.10 -19.15
N ILE A 401 -2.32 -0.16 -18.95
CA ILE A 401 -1.55 -0.60 -17.78
C ILE A 401 -0.42 -1.48 -18.31
N GLU A 402 0.78 -0.92 -18.38
CA GLU A 402 1.97 -1.55 -18.97
C GLU A 402 2.37 -2.82 -18.23
N GLU A 403 2.21 -2.86 -16.91
CA GLU A 403 2.60 -3.98 -16.06
C GLU A 403 1.83 -5.24 -16.46
N ILE A 404 0.58 -5.10 -16.91
CA ILE A 404 -0.23 -6.23 -17.37
C ILE A 404 0.33 -6.83 -18.66
N TYR A 405 0.80 -6.00 -19.59
CA TYR A 405 1.46 -6.48 -20.81
C TYR A 405 2.82 -7.10 -20.50
N TYR A 406 3.54 -6.56 -19.53
CA TYR A 406 4.77 -7.15 -19.01
C TYR A 406 4.56 -8.54 -18.43
N TRP A 407 3.61 -8.70 -17.51
CA TRP A 407 3.27 -9.99 -16.92
C TRP A 407 2.74 -10.99 -17.96
N ARG A 408 1.93 -10.52 -18.92
CA ARG A 408 1.51 -11.33 -20.06
C ARG A 408 2.70 -11.87 -20.85
N GLY A 409 3.66 -11.01 -21.17
CA GLY A 409 4.88 -11.39 -21.89
C GLY A 409 5.73 -12.40 -21.11
N ARG A 410 5.90 -12.19 -19.79
CA ARG A 410 6.56 -13.14 -18.89
C ARG A 410 5.89 -14.51 -18.89
N GLY A 411 4.56 -14.55 -18.84
CA GLY A 411 3.78 -15.79 -18.94
C GLY A 411 3.97 -16.50 -20.28
N LEU A 412 3.86 -15.78 -21.40
CA LEU A 412 4.05 -16.34 -22.75
C LEU A 412 5.46 -16.88 -22.97
N ALA A 413 6.48 -16.17 -22.47
CA ALA A 413 7.86 -16.62 -22.51
C ALA A 413 8.05 -17.93 -21.74
N ALA A 414 7.45 -18.06 -20.55
CA ALA A 414 7.46 -19.29 -19.76
C ALA A 414 6.72 -20.45 -20.44
N LEU A 415 5.75 -20.16 -21.31
CA LEU A 415 5.07 -21.16 -22.17
C LEU A 415 5.86 -21.49 -23.45
N GLY A 416 6.97 -20.81 -23.71
CA GLY A 416 7.81 -20.99 -24.90
C GLY A 416 7.37 -20.21 -26.14
N ASP A 417 6.31 -19.38 -26.05
CA ASP A 417 5.88 -18.51 -27.14
C ASP A 417 6.62 -17.15 -27.06
N MET A 418 7.90 -17.17 -27.41
CA MET A 418 8.77 -15.99 -27.37
C MET A 418 8.32 -14.90 -28.35
N ASP A 419 7.73 -15.27 -29.49
CA ASP A 419 7.22 -14.30 -30.46
C ASP A 419 6.06 -13.49 -29.88
N ALA A 420 5.12 -14.14 -29.20
CA ALA A 420 4.03 -13.45 -28.52
C ALA A 420 4.51 -12.68 -27.28
N ALA A 421 5.51 -13.20 -26.56
CA ALA A 421 6.11 -12.52 -25.41
C ALA A 421 6.71 -11.17 -25.80
N ARG A 422 7.52 -11.13 -26.87
CA ARG A 422 8.11 -9.90 -27.38
C ARG A 422 7.07 -8.86 -27.80
N ARG A 423 6.00 -9.30 -28.48
CA ARG A 423 4.89 -8.38 -28.83
C ARG A 423 4.23 -7.79 -27.60
N ALA A 424 4.09 -8.56 -26.52
CA ALA A 424 3.52 -8.07 -25.27
C ALA A 424 4.47 -7.06 -24.58
N TRP A 425 5.77 -7.35 -24.49
CA TRP A 425 6.75 -6.40 -23.94
C TRP A 425 6.86 -5.13 -24.78
N GLN A 426 6.78 -5.24 -26.10
CA GLN A 426 6.73 -4.06 -26.99
C GLN A 426 5.50 -3.20 -26.69
N GLN A 427 4.35 -3.81 -26.40
CA GLN A 427 3.14 -3.07 -26.02
C GLN A 427 3.30 -2.36 -24.67
N ALA A 428 4.00 -2.96 -23.70
CA ALA A 428 4.34 -2.30 -22.45
C ALA A 428 5.20 -1.04 -22.69
N ILE A 429 6.22 -1.14 -23.55
CA ILE A 429 7.08 -0.01 -23.93
C ILE A 429 6.35 1.05 -24.76
N GLU A 430 5.39 0.67 -25.59
CA GLU A 430 4.54 1.63 -26.32
C GLU A 430 3.66 2.46 -25.39
N LEU A 431 3.25 1.90 -24.26
CA LEU A 431 2.53 2.63 -23.21
C LEU A 431 3.49 3.49 -22.40
N ASN A 432 4.55 2.87 -21.88
CA ASN A 432 5.55 3.49 -21.04
C ASN A 432 6.97 3.27 -21.64
N PRO A 433 7.50 4.25 -22.38
CA PRO A 433 8.82 4.13 -23.02
C PRO A 433 9.99 3.90 -22.08
N ASP A 434 9.91 4.33 -20.81
CA ASP A 434 10.97 4.13 -19.82
C ASP A 434 10.70 2.93 -18.88
N PHE A 435 9.76 2.04 -19.23
CA PHE A 435 9.49 0.82 -18.46
C PHE A 435 10.64 -0.19 -18.58
N ALA A 436 11.62 -0.03 -17.69
CA ALA A 436 12.93 -0.67 -17.76
C ALA A 436 12.86 -2.21 -17.86
N GLU A 437 11.97 -2.84 -17.10
CA GLU A 437 11.84 -4.28 -17.01
C GLU A 437 11.42 -4.91 -18.34
N ALA A 438 10.52 -4.27 -19.09
CA ALA A 438 10.16 -4.74 -20.43
C ALA A 438 11.28 -4.47 -21.46
N ALA A 439 11.99 -3.35 -21.33
CA ALA A 439 13.09 -2.98 -22.22
C ALA A 439 14.26 -3.98 -22.08
N GLU A 440 14.61 -4.36 -20.85
CA GLU A 440 15.63 -5.36 -20.56
C GLU A 440 15.26 -6.73 -21.15
N LEU A 441 14.01 -7.16 -21.01
CA LEU A 441 13.55 -8.43 -21.57
C LEU A 441 13.57 -8.46 -23.11
N LEU A 442 13.21 -7.35 -23.77
CA LEU A 442 13.33 -7.23 -25.22
C LEU A 442 14.80 -7.27 -25.67
N ALA A 443 15.69 -6.56 -24.99
CA ALA A 443 17.12 -6.55 -25.30
C ALA A 443 17.76 -7.95 -25.13
N ALA A 444 17.32 -8.71 -24.13
CA ALA A 444 17.79 -10.07 -23.88
C ALA A 444 17.22 -11.11 -24.88
N ASN A 445 16.12 -10.79 -25.58
CA ASN A 445 15.42 -11.70 -26.49
C ASN A 445 15.17 -11.03 -27.85
N PRO A 446 16.22 -10.85 -28.68
CA PRO A 446 16.15 -10.08 -29.94
C PRO A 446 15.38 -10.77 -31.07
#